data_AF-A0AAW1MAM1-F1
#
_entry.id   AF-A0AAW1MAM1-F1
#
_cell.length_a   1.000
_cell.length_b   1.000
_cell.length_c   1.000
_cell.angle_alpha   90.00
_cell.angle_beta   90.00
_cell.angle_gamma   90.00
#
_symmetry.space_group_name_H-M   'P 1'
#
loop_
_entity.id
_entity.type
_entity.pdbx_description
1 polymer ?
#
loop_
_entity_poly.entity_id
_entity_poly.type
_entity_poly.pdbx_seq_one_letter_code
_entity_poly.pdbx_strand_id
1 'polypeptide(L)'
;MKTQTLTCNLPNSDFDIMCLTETWLNPNILTSEISNNKYSIFRRDRCTTAYKKADGGGVLMALDNTLSASVRLDWQSQAEDLWITVSVIDWPLHVCMCCLHSTGG
;
A
#
# COMPACT_ATOMS: atom_id res chain seq x y z
N MET A 1 -15.01 -7.89 -6.73
CA MET A 1 -13.62 -8.30 -6.50
C MET A 1 -13.64 -9.53 -5.61
N LYS A 2 -13.15 -10.69 -6.08
CA LYS A 2 -13.02 -11.88 -5.23
C LYS A 2 -12.01 -11.55 -4.14
N THR A 3 -12.37 -11.74 -2.89
CA THR A 3 -11.53 -11.53 -1.69
C THR A 3 -10.27 -12.40 -1.79
N GLN A 4 -9.25 -11.90 -2.50
CA GLN A 4 -7.91 -12.46 -2.43
C GLN A 4 -7.29 -11.86 -1.18
N THR A 5 -7.43 -12.58 -0.07
CA THR A 5 -6.55 -12.41 1.09
C THR A 5 -5.11 -12.36 0.57
N LEU A 6 -4.24 -11.53 1.15
CA LEU A 6 -2.81 -11.49 0.82
C LEU A 6 -2.09 -12.77 1.30
N THR A 7 -2.59 -13.93 0.90
CA THR A 7 -1.90 -15.21 0.95
C THR A 7 -1.25 -15.40 -0.41
N CYS A 8 -0.21 -14.59 -0.71
CA CYS A 8 0.66 -14.95 -1.81
C CYS A 8 1.14 -16.39 -1.53
N ASN A 9 1.00 -17.29 -2.50
CA ASN A 9 1.51 -18.66 -2.46
C ASN A 9 3.07 -18.72 -2.45
N LEU A 10 3.71 -17.72 -1.83
CA LEU A 10 5.14 -17.65 -1.58
C LEU A 10 5.37 -18.44 -0.30
N PRO A 11 5.70 -19.74 -0.38
CA PRO A 11 5.88 -20.56 0.81
C PRO A 11 7.16 -20.02 1.47
N ASN A 12 7.04 -19.53 2.71
CA ASN A 12 8.17 -19.11 3.56
C ASN A 12 8.91 -17.83 3.19
N SER A 13 8.28 -16.88 2.50
CA SER A 13 8.89 -15.55 2.32
C SER A 13 8.45 -14.59 3.43
N ASP A 14 9.29 -14.48 4.46
CA ASP A 14 9.14 -13.46 5.51
C ASP A 14 9.69 -12.12 5.00
N PHE A 15 8.88 -11.40 4.22
CA PHE A 15 9.25 -10.07 3.75
C PHE A 15 8.97 -9.03 4.83
N ASP A 16 9.93 -8.13 5.06
CA ASP A 16 9.74 -6.99 5.95
C ASP A 16 8.77 -5.96 5.38
N ILE A 17 8.81 -5.74 4.06
CA ILE A 17 8.00 -4.76 3.32
C ILE A 17 7.54 -5.39 2.01
N MET A 18 6.22 -5.46 1.80
CA MET A 18 5.61 -5.86 0.53
C MET A 18 4.90 -4.67 -0.11
N CYS A 19 5.08 -4.55 -1.43
CA CYS A 19 4.67 -3.40 -2.21
C CYS A 19 3.73 -3.81 -3.34
N LEU A 20 2.47 -3.35 -3.32
CA LEU A 20 1.43 -3.73 -4.29
C LEU A 20 0.78 -2.49 -4.92
N THR A 21 0.63 -2.51 -6.24
CA THR A 21 -0.07 -1.49 -7.04
C THR A 21 -1.24 -2.11 -7.77
N GLU A 22 -2.18 -1.29 -8.25
CA GLU A 22 -3.38 -1.78 -8.95
C GLU A 22 -4.15 -2.77 -8.07
N THR A 23 -4.40 -2.36 -6.83
CA THR A 23 -5.08 -3.20 -5.84
C THR A 23 -6.59 -3.25 -6.03
N TRP A 24 -7.20 -2.27 -6.70
CA TRP A 24 -8.65 -2.18 -6.95
C TRP A 24 -9.50 -2.20 -5.66
N LEU A 25 -8.88 -1.90 -4.52
CA LEU A 25 -9.55 -1.88 -3.25
C LEU A 25 -10.34 -0.56 -3.09
N ASN A 26 -11.37 -0.61 -2.24
CA ASN A 26 -12.18 0.55 -1.91
C ASN A 26 -12.40 0.65 -0.38
N PRO A 27 -12.92 1.79 0.13
CA PRO A 27 -13.06 2.01 1.56
C PRO A 27 -13.97 1.03 2.30
N ASN A 28 -14.84 0.30 1.59
CA ASN A 28 -15.69 -0.72 2.22
C ASN A 28 -14.97 -2.05 2.47
N ILE A 29 -13.76 -2.24 1.93
CA ILE A 29 -12.93 -3.43 2.19
C ILE A 29 -12.04 -3.13 3.38
N LEU A 30 -12.32 -3.79 4.50
CA LEU A 30 -11.59 -3.62 5.74
C LEU A 30 -10.17 -4.19 5.63
N THR A 31 -9.21 -3.54 6.26
CA THR A 31 -7.82 -4.04 6.36
C THR A 31 -7.75 -5.45 6.93
N SER A 32 -8.64 -5.80 7.86
CA SER A 32 -8.75 -7.13 8.47
C SER A 32 -9.18 -8.23 7.48
N GLU A 33 -9.77 -7.88 6.34
CA GLU A 33 -10.10 -8.84 5.29
C GLU A 33 -8.90 -9.16 4.40
N ILE A 34 -7.86 -8.31 4.47
CA ILE A 34 -6.70 -8.33 3.58
C ILE A 34 -5.48 -8.92 4.28
N SER A 35 -5.27 -8.57 5.57
CA SER A 35 -4.13 -9.00 6.38
C SER A 35 -4.47 -10.17 7.30
N ASN A 36 -3.51 -11.05 7.51
CA ASN A 36 -3.57 -12.20 8.41
C ASN A 36 -2.97 -11.91 9.81
N ASN A 37 -3.06 -10.66 10.29
CA ASN A 37 -2.45 -10.16 11.53
C ASN A 37 -0.92 -10.20 11.60
N LYS A 38 -0.22 -10.66 10.56
CA LYS A 38 1.25 -10.57 10.51
C LYS A 38 1.75 -9.19 10.05
N TYR A 39 0.97 -8.55 9.19
CA TYR A 39 1.36 -7.31 8.53
C TYR A 39 0.45 -6.15 8.89
N SER A 40 1.07 -5.00 9.14
CA SER A 40 0.43 -3.69 9.18
C SER A 40 0.24 -3.19 7.76
N ILE A 41 -1.01 -2.86 7.41
CA ILE A 41 -1.37 -2.45 6.05
C ILE A 41 -1.51 -0.93 5.99
N PHE A 42 -0.73 -0.34 5.09
CA PHE A 42 -0.85 1.04 4.66
C PHE A 42 -1.37 1.03 3.23
N ARG A 43 -2.42 1.77 2.93
CA ARG A 43 -2.97 1.82 1.57
C ARG A 43 -3.50 3.20 1.24
N ARG A 44 -3.55 3.47 -0.05
CA ARG A 44 -4.22 4.63 -0.61
C ARG A 44 -5.06 4.17 -1.78
N ASP A 45 -6.37 4.29 -1.62
CA ASP A 45 -7.33 3.90 -2.65
C ASP A 45 -7.44 5.00 -3.68
N ARG A 46 -7.64 4.63 -4.96
CA ARG A 46 -7.79 5.61 -6.05
C ARG A 46 -8.81 6.70 -5.75
N CYS A 47 -9.94 6.34 -5.12
CA CYS A 47 -11.02 7.26 -4.79
C CYS A 47 -10.60 8.43 -3.88
N THR A 48 -9.44 8.32 -3.22
CA THR A 48 -8.84 9.36 -2.38
C THR A 48 -7.79 10.22 -3.12
N THR A 49 -7.63 10.01 -4.43
CA THR A 49 -6.67 10.73 -5.29
C THR A 49 -7.41 11.61 -6.29
N ALA A 50 -6.70 12.51 -6.98
CA ALA A 50 -7.31 13.35 -8.01
C ALA A 50 -7.63 12.59 -9.30
N TYR A 51 -7.09 11.39 -9.48
CA TYR A 51 -7.26 10.60 -10.70
C TYR A 51 -8.62 9.89 -10.72
N LYS A 52 -9.49 10.29 -11.65
CA LYS A 52 -10.87 9.79 -11.77
C LYS A 52 -11.06 8.70 -12.83
N LYS A 53 -10.00 7.95 -13.16
CA LYS A 53 -10.13 6.83 -14.11
C LYS A 53 -11.04 5.75 -13.50
N ALA A 54 -12.06 5.33 -14.26
CA ALA A 54 -13.10 4.41 -13.81
C ALA A 54 -12.58 3.00 -13.43
N ASP A 55 -11.52 2.54 -14.09
CA ASP A 55 -11.01 1.18 -13.93
C ASP A 55 -9.61 1.16 -13.29
N GLY A 56 -9.52 0.45 -12.16
CA GLY A 56 -8.30 0.06 -11.47
C GLY A 56 -7.76 1.01 -10.40
N GLY A 57 -6.48 0.84 -10.09
CA GLY A 57 -5.69 1.70 -9.20
C GLY A 57 -5.55 1.24 -7.77
N GLY A 58 -5.12 2.19 -6.94
CA GLY A 58 -4.76 1.98 -5.56
C GLY A 58 -3.35 1.45 -5.38
N VAL A 59 -2.77 1.83 -4.25
CA VAL A 59 -1.45 1.40 -3.79
C VAL A 59 -1.56 0.86 -2.37
N LEU A 60 -0.80 -0.18 -2.05
CA LEU A 60 -0.79 -0.83 -0.74
C LEU A 60 0.62 -1.28 -0.39
N MET A 61 1.08 -0.90 0.80
CA MET A 61 2.24 -1.46 1.46
C MET A 61 1.81 -2.32 2.65
N ALA A 62 2.33 -3.54 2.74
CA ALA A 62 2.19 -4.40 3.90
C ALA A 62 3.55 -4.51 4.60
N LEU A 63 3.62 -4.12 5.87
CA LEU A 63 4.84 -4.10 6.68
C LEU A 63 4.77 -5.14 7.78
N ASP A 64 5.85 -5.88 8.00
CA ASP A 64 5.90 -6.82 9.13
C ASP A 64 5.66 -6.06 10.44
N ASN A 65 4.83 -6.63 11.33
CA ASN A 65 4.45 -5.97 12.58
C ASN A 65 5.61 -5.75 13.57
N THR A 66 6.77 -6.37 13.33
CA THR A 66 8.00 -6.07 14.07
C THR A 66 8.57 -4.69 13.72
N LEU A 67 8.20 -4.13 12.56
CA LEU A 67 8.60 -2.79 12.14
C LEU A 67 7.59 -1.74 12.58
N SER A 68 8.11 -0.63 13.12
CA SER A 68 7.29 0.55 13.44
C SER A 68 7.31 1.54 12.28
N ALA A 69 6.15 1.89 11.74
CA ALA A 69 6.04 2.86 10.65
C ALA A 69 4.87 3.83 10.81
N SER A 70 5.00 5.01 10.19
CA SER A 70 3.94 6.01 10.12
C SER A 70 3.72 6.49 8.69
N VAL A 71 2.46 6.78 8.34
CA VAL A 71 2.11 7.37 7.04
C VAL A 71 2.48 8.85 7.02
N ARG A 72 3.05 9.32 5.91
CA ARG A 72 3.33 10.74 5.67
C ARG A 72 2.28 11.32 4.72
N LEU A 73 1.13 11.68 5.29
CA LEU A 73 0.03 12.29 4.53
C LEU A 73 0.46 13.64 3.91
N ASP A 74 1.30 14.39 4.60
CA ASP A 74 1.79 15.70 4.13
C ASP A 74 2.67 15.62 2.88
N TRP A 75 3.17 14.43 2.54
CA TRP A 75 4.02 14.18 1.37
C TRP A 75 3.25 13.58 0.20
N GLN A 76 1.96 13.29 0.40
CA GLN A 76 1.12 12.73 -0.64
C GLN A 76 0.84 13.76 -1.74
N SER A 77 1.06 13.35 -2.97
CA SER A 77 0.73 14.14 -4.14
C SER A 77 -0.74 13.96 -4.55
N GLN A 78 -1.14 14.54 -5.68
CA GLN A 78 -2.45 14.29 -6.29
C GLN A 78 -2.54 12.92 -6.99
N ALA A 79 -1.40 12.23 -7.16
CA ALA A 79 -1.29 10.92 -7.79
C ALA A 79 -1.60 9.76 -6.84
N GLU A 80 -1.54 8.54 -7.39
CA GLU A 80 -1.64 7.30 -6.63
C GLU A 80 -0.29 6.99 -5.95
N ASP A 81 0.04 7.78 -4.92
CA ASP A 81 1.27 7.63 -4.15
C ASP A 81 1.04 7.39 -2.66
N LEU A 82 1.86 6.56 -2.05
CA LEU A 82 1.84 6.24 -0.62
C LEU A 82 3.24 6.42 -0.05
N TRP A 83 3.33 7.25 0.98
CA TRP A 83 4.55 7.53 1.71
C TRP A 83 4.47 7.01 3.13
N ILE A 84 5.48 6.24 3.52
CA ILE A 84 5.66 5.80 4.90
C ILE A 84 7.07 6.12 5.39
N THR A 85 7.20 6.29 6.70
CA THR A 85 8.49 6.35 7.38
C THR A 85 8.60 5.17 8.31
N VAL A 86 9.58 4.32 8.06
CA VAL A 86 9.92 3.17 8.89
C VAL A 86 10.98 3.61 9.89
N SER A 87 10.73 3.32 11.17
CA SER A 87 11.65 3.63 12.26
C SER A 87 12.70 2.52 12.31
N VAL A 88 13.93 2.84 11.92
CA VAL A 88 15.10 1.98 12.16
C VAL A 88 16.09 2.70 13.08
N ILE A 89 16.97 1.94 13.72
CA ILE A 89 17.72 2.34 14.93
C ILE A 89 18.46 3.68 14.74
N ASP A 90 19.15 3.86 13.62
CA ASP A 90 20.04 5.00 13.44
C ASP A 90 19.43 6.13 12.58
N TRP A 91 18.58 5.80 11.61
CA TRP A 91 18.06 6.76 10.63
C TRP A 91 16.69 6.36 10.12
N PRO A 92 15.68 7.24 10.08
CA PRO A 92 14.38 6.87 9.52
C PRO A 92 14.52 6.48 8.04
N LEU A 93 13.94 5.33 7.66
CA LEU A 93 13.85 4.90 6.27
C LEU A 93 12.53 5.44 5.68
N HIS A 94 12.64 6.34 4.72
CA HIS A 94 11.48 6.85 3.98
C HIS A 94 11.23 5.97 2.75
N VAL A 95 10.02 5.41 2.65
CA VAL A 95 9.62 4.57 1.53
C VAL A 95 8.45 5.23 0.81
N CYS A 96 8.60 5.39 -0.50
CA CYS A 96 7.57 5.87 -1.39
C CYS A 96 7.19 4.78 -2.38
N MET A 97 5.90 4.61 -2.59
CA MET A 97 5.37 3.87 -3.72
C MET A 97 4.48 4.79 -4.52
N CYS A 98 4.70 4.84 -5.83
CA CYS A 98 3.85 5.55 -6.77
C CYS A 98 3.39 4.59 -7.87
N CYS A 99 2.11 4.61 -8.18
CA CYS A 99 1.62 4.07 -9.44
C CYS A 99 1.49 5.22 -10.45
N LEU A 100 2.31 5.17 -11.50
CA LEU A 100 2.25 6.14 -12.59
C LEU A 100 1.47 5.51 -13.74
N HIS A 101 0.37 6.14 -14.14
CA HIS A 101 -0.26 5.80 -15.41
C HIS A 101 0.45 6.52 -16.53
N SER A 102 0.85 5.76 -17.55
CA SER A 102 1.22 6.36 -18.83
C SER A 102 0.00 7.13 -19.34
N THR A 103 0.12 8.45 -19.43
CA THR A 103 -0.82 9.25 -20.20
C THR A 103 -0.51 8.93 -21.67
N GLY A 104 -1.31 8.04 -22.26
CA GLY A 104 -1.28 7.85 -23.71
C GLY A 104 -1.54 9.19 -24.38
N GLY A 105 -0.58 9.65 -25.18
CA GLY A 105 -0.75 10.81 -26.06
C GLY A 105 -1.69 10.52 -27.22
#